data_AF-A0A352Q2Q8-F1
#
_entry.id   AF-A0A352Q2Q8-F1
#
_cell.length_a   1.000
_cell.length_b   1.000
_cell.length_c   1.000
_cell.angle_alpha   90.00
_cell.angle_beta   90.00
_cell.angle_gamma   90.00
#
_symmetry.space_group_name_H-M   'P 1'
#
loop_
_entity.id
_entity.type
_entity.pdbx_description
1 polymer ?
#
loop_
_entity_poly.entity_id
_entity_poly.type
_entity_poly.pdbx_seq_one_letter_code
_entity_poly.pdbx_strand_id
1 'polypeptide(L)'
;MKSDTAGSLAGTVELSGARQKTAQRINCFHCGLPARDTRYSVVIDGEPRPMCCPGCQAVASAIVAGDLQQFYRYRARDSERPEESDATAFAAFDLPEVQADIVRGQADGSAAVDLAITGMTCAACAWLI
;
A
#
# COMPACT_ATOMS: atom_id res chain seq x y z
N MET A 1 70.37 -26.80 -15.20
CA MET A 1 70.45 -25.79 -16.28
C MET A 1 69.03 -25.41 -16.66
N LYS A 2 68.49 -24.24 -16.36
CA LYS A 2 69.00 -22.99 -15.76
C LYS A 2 67.80 -22.39 -14.98
N SER A 3 67.95 -21.98 -13.72
CA SER A 3 68.26 -20.60 -13.30
C SER A 3 67.28 -19.57 -13.88
N ASP A 4 66.43 -18.96 -13.06
CA ASP A 4 66.60 -17.59 -12.49
C ASP A 4 65.55 -16.67 -13.17
N THR A 5 64.99 -15.56 -12.66
CA THR A 5 64.95 -14.84 -11.39
C THR A 5 64.00 -13.63 -11.61
N ALA A 6 63.23 -13.27 -10.57
CA ALA A 6 62.69 -11.96 -10.16
C ALA A 6 61.86 -11.00 -11.08
N GLY A 7 60.96 -10.26 -10.41
CA GLY A 7 60.38 -8.97 -10.83
C GLY A 7 58.94 -8.83 -10.34
N SER A 8 58.67 -8.50 -9.07
CA SER A 8 58.45 -7.14 -8.55
C SER A 8 57.65 -6.23 -9.50
N LEU A 9 56.45 -5.80 -9.09
CA LEU A 9 56.08 -4.39 -8.93
C LEU A 9 54.66 -4.24 -8.33
N ALA A 10 54.64 -3.51 -7.22
CA ALA A 10 53.60 -2.63 -6.68
C ALA A 10 52.17 -2.66 -7.25
N GLY A 11 51.21 -2.79 -6.34
CA GLY A 11 49.80 -2.50 -6.58
C GLY A 11 48.99 -2.57 -5.30
N THR A 12 49.25 -1.66 -4.37
CA THR A 12 48.37 -1.37 -3.22
C THR A 12 47.02 -0.93 -3.76
N VAL A 13 46.04 -1.85 -3.80
CA VAL A 13 44.63 -1.48 -3.88
C VAL A 13 44.12 -1.45 -2.45
N GLU A 14 44.14 -0.25 -1.87
CA GLU A 14 43.41 0.04 -0.64
C GLU A 14 41.94 -0.33 -0.87
N LEU A 15 41.50 -1.43 -0.25
CA LEU A 15 40.09 -1.74 -0.07
C LEU A 15 39.50 -0.72 0.92
N SER A 16 39.29 0.51 0.43
CA SER A 16 38.56 1.53 1.15
C SER A 16 37.10 1.07 1.22
N GLY A 17 36.73 0.63 2.42
CA GLY A 17 35.42 0.12 2.76
C GLY A 17 34.32 1.14 2.47
N ALA A 18 33.73 1.05 1.28
CA ALA A 18 32.40 1.55 1.04
C ALA A 18 31.45 0.74 1.92
N ARG A 19 31.01 1.32 3.04
CA ARG A 19 29.87 0.82 3.81
C ARG A 19 28.66 0.79 2.86
N GLN A 20 28.37 -0.36 2.25
CA GLN A 20 27.05 -0.58 1.66
C GLN A 20 26.04 -0.53 2.80
N LYS A 21 25.35 0.62 2.93
CA LYS A 21 24.17 0.75 3.78
C LYS A 21 23.08 -0.08 3.10
N THR A 22 22.93 -1.34 3.52
CA THR A 22 21.83 -2.19 3.07
C THR A 22 20.54 -1.54 3.57
N ALA A 23 19.88 -0.75 2.72
CA ALA A 23 18.54 -0.26 3.02
C ALA A 23 17.62 -1.48 3.05
N GLN A 24 17.35 -1.98 4.25
CA GLN A 24 16.38 -3.06 4.46
C GLN A 24 15.08 -2.62 3.79
N ARG A 25 14.64 -3.34 2.74
CA ARG A 25 13.36 -3.06 2.11
C ARG A 25 12.27 -3.50 3.08
N ILE A 26 11.82 -2.55 3.89
CA ILE A 26 10.65 -2.73 4.75
C ILE A 26 9.45 -2.84 3.81
N ASN A 27 8.71 -3.95 3.90
CA ASN A 27 7.50 -4.16 3.13
C ASN A 27 6.28 -3.78 3.98
N CYS A 28 5.24 -3.28 3.33
CA CYS A 28 3.96 -3.03 3.95
C CYS A 28 3.36 -4.34 4.45
N PHE A 29 2.95 -4.37 5.72
CA PHE A 29 2.35 -5.56 6.30
C PHE A 29 0.97 -5.89 5.68
N HIS A 30 0.26 -4.88 5.18
CA HIS A 30 -1.08 -5.04 4.60
C HIS A 30 -1.07 -5.54 3.15
N CYS A 31 -0.29 -4.93 2.25
CA CYS A 31 -0.31 -5.25 0.81
C CYS A 31 1.00 -5.85 0.28
N GLY A 32 2.01 -6.08 1.13
CA GLY A 32 3.29 -6.68 0.74
C GLY A 32 4.24 -5.78 -0.06
N LEU A 33 3.76 -4.63 -0.57
CA LEU A 33 4.56 -3.70 -1.38
C LEU A 33 5.57 -2.89 -0.56
N PRO A 34 6.69 -2.42 -1.13
CA PRO A 34 7.72 -1.69 -0.38
C PRO A 34 7.17 -0.44 0.32
N ALA A 35 7.38 -0.36 1.64
CA ALA A 35 7.10 0.81 2.45
C ALA A 35 8.28 1.78 2.35
N ARG A 36 8.20 2.72 1.40
CA ARG A 36 9.22 3.75 1.19
C ARG A 36 9.20 4.82 2.29
N ASP A 37 8.06 4.98 2.94
CA ASP A 37 7.83 5.91 4.04
C ASP A 37 7.39 5.10 5.28
N THR A 38 8.13 5.24 6.37
CA THR A 38 7.89 4.51 7.62
C THR A 38 6.99 5.27 8.59
N ARG A 39 6.46 6.45 8.23
CA ARG A 39 5.56 7.24 9.08
C ARG A 39 4.20 6.56 9.33
N TYR A 40 3.82 5.64 8.44
CA TYR A 40 2.55 4.94 8.52
C TYR A 40 2.75 3.60 9.24
N SER A 41 2.07 3.41 10.37
CA SER A 41 2.18 2.22 11.21
C SER A 41 0.86 1.92 11.90
N VAL A 42 0.58 0.64 12.11
CA VAL A 42 -0.56 0.15 12.92
C VAL A 42 -0.05 -0.95 13.85
N VAL A 43 -0.47 -0.95 15.11
CA VAL A 43 -0.17 -2.04 16.05
C VAL A 43 -1.07 -3.22 15.72
N ILE A 44 -0.48 -4.36 15.33
CA ILE A 44 -1.20 -5.60 15.00
C ILE A 44 -0.54 -6.72 15.80
N ASP A 45 -1.35 -7.44 16.58
CA ASP A 45 -0.91 -8.49 17.51
C ASP A 45 0.16 -8.00 18.50
N GLY A 46 0.02 -6.74 18.96
CA GLY A 46 0.94 -6.11 19.90
C GLY A 46 2.21 -5.52 19.29
N GLU A 47 2.46 -5.73 17.98
CA GLU A 47 3.67 -5.28 17.30
C GLU A 47 3.38 -4.14 16.32
N PRO A 48 4.21 -3.08 16.26
CA PRO A 48 4.08 -2.04 15.25
C PRO A 48 4.39 -2.61 13.86
N ARG A 49 3.41 -2.56 12.96
CA ARG A 49 3.54 -3.02 11.58
C ARG A 49 3.59 -1.85 10.60
N PRO A 50 4.58 -1.80 9.70
CA PRO A 50 4.74 -0.70 8.75
C PRO A 50 3.71 -0.76 7.61
N MET A 51 3.31 0.42 7.13
CA MET A 51 2.39 0.60 6.00
C MET A 51 3.02 1.46 4.91
N CYS A 52 2.72 1.19 3.65
CA CYS A 52 3.33 1.95 2.54
C CYS A 52 2.65 3.29 2.23
N CYS A 53 1.43 3.52 2.71
CA CYS A 53 0.61 4.70 2.38
C CYS A 53 -0.50 4.89 3.43
N PRO A 54 -1.16 6.06 3.49
CA PRO A 54 -2.25 6.31 4.43
C PRO A 54 -3.46 5.39 4.20
N GLY A 55 -3.72 4.97 2.96
CA GLY A 55 -4.80 4.01 2.66
C GLY A 55 -4.58 2.64 3.32
N CYS A 56 -3.36 2.09 3.24
CA CYS A 56 -3.02 0.84 3.92
C CYS A 56 -3.10 0.98 5.45
N GLN A 57 -2.73 2.15 6.00
CA GLN A 57 -2.91 2.43 7.42
C GLN A 57 -4.38 2.45 7.81
N ALA A 58 -5.24 3.14 7.04
CA ALA A 58 -6.67 3.22 7.32
C ALA A 58 -7.33 1.83 7.34
N VAL A 59 -7.08 1.02 6.29
CA VAL A 59 -7.63 -0.34 6.21
C VAL A 59 -7.10 -1.22 7.35
N ALA A 60 -5.79 -1.18 7.62
CA ALA A 60 -5.22 -1.98 8.69
C ALA A 60 -5.75 -1.57 10.08
N SER A 61 -5.89 -0.27 10.35
CA SER A 61 -6.50 0.24 11.58
C SER A 61 -7.95 -0.21 11.72
N ALA A 62 -8.71 -0.22 10.63
CA ALA A 62 -10.11 -0.65 10.67
C ALA A 62 -10.25 -2.16 10.93
N ILE A 63 -9.37 -2.99 10.36
CA ILE A 63 -9.29 -4.43 10.66
C ILE A 63 -9.00 -4.66 12.14
N VAL A 64 -8.06 -3.91 12.73
CA VAL A 64 -7.75 -4.02 14.18
C VAL A 64 -8.92 -3.54 15.03
N ALA A 65 -9.51 -2.40 14.70
CA ALA A 65 -10.65 -1.85 15.43
C ALA A 65 -11.88 -2.78 15.40
N GLY A 66 -12.03 -3.57 14.34
CA GLY A 66 -13.09 -4.57 14.20
C GLY A 66 -12.79 -5.93 14.84
N ASP A 67 -11.65 -6.13 15.51
CA ASP A 67 -11.18 -7.44 16.01
C ASP A 67 -11.04 -8.52 14.90
N LEU A 68 -10.66 -8.08 13.70
CA LEU A 68 -10.56 -8.93 12.50
C LEU A 68 -9.13 -9.27 12.14
N GLN A 69 -8.20 -9.19 13.10
CA GLN A 69 -6.76 -9.42 12.89
C GLN A 69 -6.45 -10.82 12.32
N GLN A 70 -7.34 -11.79 12.54
CA GLN A 70 -7.29 -13.12 11.91
C GLN A 70 -7.24 -13.08 10.37
N PHE A 71 -7.69 -11.98 9.75
CA PHE A 71 -7.48 -11.70 8.34
C PHE A 71 -6.01 -11.89 7.91
N TYR A 72 -5.06 -11.37 8.70
CA TYR A 72 -3.63 -11.46 8.37
C TYR A 72 -3.07 -12.88 8.47
N ARG A 73 -3.73 -13.75 9.24
CA ARG A 73 -3.37 -15.17 9.40
C ARG A 73 -3.94 -16.03 8.27
N TYR A 74 -5.17 -15.79 7.86
CA TYR A 74 -5.89 -16.66 6.91
C TYR A 74 -5.92 -16.15 5.47
N ARG A 75 -5.35 -14.96 5.18
CA ARG A 75 -5.24 -14.49 3.80
C ARG A 75 -4.39 -15.43 2.96
N ALA A 76 -4.91 -15.80 1.78
CA ALA A 76 -4.16 -16.62 0.82
C ALA A 76 -3.11 -15.82 0.04
N ARG A 77 -3.34 -14.51 -0.11
CA ARG A 77 -2.47 -13.58 -0.84
C ARG A 77 -2.55 -12.18 -0.24
N ASP A 78 -1.56 -11.34 -0.54
CA ASP A 78 -1.60 -9.93 -0.19
C ASP A 78 -2.73 -9.19 -0.94
N SER A 79 -3.23 -8.12 -0.33
CA SER A 79 -4.23 -7.26 -0.96
C SER A 79 -3.64 -6.62 -2.22
N GLU A 80 -4.34 -6.78 -3.35
CA GLU A 80 -3.99 -6.08 -4.58
C GLU A 80 -4.28 -4.59 -4.42
N ARG A 81 -3.35 -3.76 -4.87
CA ARG A 81 -3.60 -2.32 -4.95
C ARG A 81 -4.46 -2.07 -6.18
N PRO A 82 -5.56 -1.30 -6.06
CA PRO A 82 -6.27 -0.80 -7.23
C PRO A 82 -5.29 -0.07 -8.14
N GLU A 83 -5.41 -0.25 -9.45
CA GLU A 83 -4.64 0.58 -10.38
C GLU A 83 -5.00 2.06 -10.16
N GLU A 84 -4.04 2.95 -10.41
CA GLU A 84 -4.33 4.38 -10.38
C GLU A 84 -5.41 4.66 -11.43
N SER A 85 -6.62 4.97 -10.97
CA SER A 85 -7.70 5.34 -11.87
C SER A 85 -7.44 6.74 -12.41
N ASP A 86 -7.60 6.92 -13.71
CA ASP A 86 -7.69 8.25 -14.30
C ASP A 86 -8.88 8.98 -13.69
N ALA A 87 -8.63 10.06 -12.94
CA ALA A 87 -9.69 10.85 -12.31
C ALA A 87 -10.69 11.40 -13.35
N THR A 88 -10.27 11.56 -14.60
CA THR A 88 -11.16 12.00 -15.69
C THR A 88 -12.18 10.93 -16.09
N ALA A 89 -11.97 9.66 -15.71
CA ALA A 89 -12.91 8.57 -15.96
C ALA A 89 -14.29 8.81 -15.33
N PHE A 90 -14.38 9.70 -14.33
CA PHE A 90 -15.63 10.03 -13.65
C PHE A 90 -16.25 11.37 -14.11
N ALA A 91 -15.61 12.12 -15.01
CA ALA A 91 -16.07 13.46 -15.40
C ALA A 91 -17.47 13.47 -16.04
N ALA A 92 -17.91 12.36 -16.64
CA ALA A 92 -19.26 12.22 -17.18
C ALA A 92 -20.35 12.30 -16.08
N PHE A 93 -20.05 11.92 -14.84
CA PHE A 93 -20.99 12.02 -13.72
C PHE A 93 -21.16 13.46 -13.21
N ASP A 94 -20.31 14.39 -13.63
CA ASP A 94 -20.42 15.82 -13.31
C ASP A 94 -21.34 16.57 -14.30
N LEU A 95 -21.74 15.92 -15.39
CA LEU A 95 -22.64 16.52 -16.38
C LEU A 95 -24.06 16.69 -15.80
N PRO A 96 -24.66 17.89 -15.87
CA PRO A 96 -26.00 18.14 -15.33
C PRO A 96 -27.08 17.18 -15.86
N GLU A 97 -26.99 16.83 -17.14
CA GLU A 97 -27.88 15.88 -17.80
C GLU A 97 -27.77 14.46 -17.23
N VAL A 98 -26.58 14.02 -16.81
CA VAL A 98 -26.38 12.72 -16.17
C VAL A 98 -26.86 12.77 -14.73
N GLN A 99 -26.58 13.87 -14.01
CA GLN A 99 -27.03 14.03 -12.63
C GLN A 99 -28.55 14.09 -12.52
N ALA A 100 -29.25 14.68 -13.49
CA ALA A 100 -30.71 14.72 -13.50
C ALA A 100 -31.37 13.33 -13.44
N ASP A 101 -30.68 12.29 -13.93
CA ASP A 101 -31.20 10.91 -13.95
C ASP A 101 -30.88 10.11 -12.67
N ILE A 102 -29.87 10.52 -11.89
CA ILE A 102 -29.37 9.74 -10.73
C ILE A 102 -29.48 10.50 -9.40
N VAL A 103 -29.58 11.83 -9.42
CA VAL A 103 -29.65 12.69 -8.24
C VAL A 103 -31.06 13.21 -8.05
N ARG A 104 -31.57 13.07 -6.82
CA ARG A 104 -32.88 13.60 -6.40
C ARG A 104 -32.69 14.80 -5.48
N GLY A 105 -33.23 15.95 -5.86
CA GLY A 105 -33.29 17.12 -4.98
C GLY A 105 -34.27 16.91 -3.82
N GLN A 106 -33.93 17.42 -2.64
CA GLN A 106 -34.76 17.39 -1.45
C GLN A 106 -35.34 18.78 -1.14
N ALA A 107 -36.45 18.81 -0.39
CA ALA A 107 -37.18 20.05 -0.09
C ALA A 107 -36.37 21.05 0.76
N ASP A 108 -35.35 20.58 1.48
CA ASP A 108 -34.43 21.40 2.28
C ASP A 108 -33.24 21.94 1.47
N GLY A 109 -33.19 21.67 0.16
CA GLY A 109 -32.11 22.09 -0.73
C GLY A 109 -30.93 21.12 -0.79
N SER A 110 -30.97 20.00 -0.07
CA SER A 110 -29.96 18.93 -0.21
C SER A 110 -30.25 18.02 -1.40
N ALA A 111 -29.31 17.12 -1.71
CA ALA A 111 -29.39 16.19 -2.83
C ALA A 111 -29.11 14.75 -2.35
N ALA A 112 -29.83 13.78 -2.93
CA ALA A 112 -29.72 12.37 -2.58
C ALA A 112 -29.48 11.51 -3.83
N VAL A 113 -28.70 10.43 -3.68
CA VAL A 113 -28.41 9.42 -4.70
C VAL A 113 -28.43 8.03 -4.06
N ASP A 114 -28.90 7.02 -4.80
CA ASP A 114 -28.80 5.62 -4.36
C ASP A 114 -27.62 4.95 -5.04
N LEU A 115 -26.74 4.35 -4.25
CA LEU A 115 -25.55 3.65 -4.72
C LEU A 115 -25.64 2.17 -4.37
N ALA A 116 -25.59 1.31 -5.38
CA ALA A 116 -25.49 -0.13 -5.20
C ALA A 116 -24.01 -0.55 -5.25
N ILE A 117 -23.49 -1.05 -4.11
CA ILE A 117 -22.12 -1.56 -4.04
C ILE A 117 -22.15 -3.07 -4.34
N THR A 118 -21.50 -3.46 -5.43
CA THR A 118 -21.37 -4.87 -5.84
C THR A 118 -19.94 -5.38 -5.68
N GLY A 119 -19.74 -6.70 -5.67
CA GLY A 119 -18.40 -7.31 -5.67
C GLY A 119 -17.70 -7.31 -4.31
N MET A 120 -18.43 -7.10 -3.21
CA MET A 120 -17.88 -7.19 -1.87
C MET A 120 -17.61 -8.66 -1.51
N THR A 121 -16.34 -9.04 -1.39
CA THR A 121 -15.90 -10.43 -1.16
C THR A 121 -15.57 -10.76 0.29
N CYS A 122 -15.42 -9.74 1.14
CA CYS A 122 -15.10 -9.92 2.55
C CYS A 122 -16.25 -9.38 3.41
N ALA A 123 -16.76 -10.20 4.33
CA ALA A 123 -17.84 -9.81 5.25
C ALA A 123 -17.46 -8.62 6.15
N ALA A 124 -16.16 -8.42 6.39
CA ALA A 124 -15.64 -7.25 7.11
C ALA A 124 -15.90 -5.92 6.36
N CYS A 125 -15.92 -5.94 5.03
CA CYS A 125 -16.06 -4.73 4.24
C CYS A 125 -17.43 -4.06 4.40
N ALA A 126 -18.46 -4.81 4.78
CA ALA A 126 -19.80 -4.27 5.02
C ALA A 126 -19.84 -3.33 6.23
N TRP A 127 -18.93 -3.50 7.19
CA TRP A 127 -18.84 -2.66 8.39
C TRP A 127 -18.06 -1.34 8.17
N LEU A 128 -17.44 -1.15 7.00
CA LEU A 128 -16.55 -0.01 6.71
C LEU A 128 -17.19 1.09 5.84
N ILE A 129 -18.49 1.00 5.59
CA ILE A 129 -19.29 1.90 4.73
C ILE A 129 -20.41 2.49 5.56
#